data_AF-A0A2V6K006-F1
#
_entry.id   AF-A0A2V6K006-F1
#
_cell.length_a   1.000
_cell.length_b   1.000
_cell.length_c   1.000
_cell.angle_alpha   90.00
_cell.angle_beta   90.00
_cell.angle_gamma   90.00
#
_symmetry.space_group_name_H-M   'P 1'
#
loop_
_entity.id
_entity.type
_entity.pdbx_description
1 polymer ?
#
loop_
_entity_poly.entity_id
_entity_poly.type
_entity_poly.pdbx_seq_one_letter_code
_entity_poly.pdbx_strand_id
1 'polypeptide(L)'
;MKRNVLAVIAAGAIALGGYVVVQAQPGAGAGEQCAGAGGQRHGHAFGLQHLTDKLNLTADQKAKVQPILDAAKPQFAAIHQEAMQKMKTAMDSTLSQIRPLLNADQQNKLDAIQKAHQDMMNARKELHDAAQQ
;
A
#
# COMPACT_ATOMS: atom_id res chain seq x y z
N MET A 1 19.69 -26.60 -34.50
CA MET A 1 18.34 -26.28 -33.98
C MET A 1 17.48 -27.53 -34.09
N LYS A 2 17.06 -28.12 -32.97
CA LYS A 2 16.22 -29.33 -32.94
C LYS A 2 15.13 -29.12 -31.90
N ARG A 3 13.88 -29.04 -32.35
CA ARG A 3 12.69 -28.85 -31.51
C ARG A 3 12.27 -30.23 -31.00
N ASN A 4 12.39 -30.45 -29.69
CA ASN A 4 11.82 -31.64 -29.04
C ASN A 4 10.57 -31.22 -28.29
N VAL A 5 9.42 -31.48 -28.91
CA VAL A 5 8.09 -31.42 -28.28
C VAL A 5 7.95 -32.70 -27.46
N LEU A 6 7.76 -32.57 -26.15
CA LEU A 6 7.33 -33.69 -25.30
C LEU A 6 5.98 -33.35 -24.68
N ALA A 7 5.01 -34.16 -25.08
CA ALA A 7 3.64 -34.20 -24.63
C ALA A 7 3.56 -34.70 -23.18
N VAL A 8 2.60 -34.15 -22.42
CA VAL A 8 2.17 -34.72 -21.14
C VAL A 8 0.74 -35.22 -21.31
N ILE A 9 0.57 -36.54 -21.18
CA ILE A 9 -0.69 -37.27 -21.27
C ILE A 9 -1.36 -37.35 -19.88
N ALA A 10 -2.64 -36.99 -19.89
CA ALA A 10 -3.81 -37.36 -19.08
C ALA A 10 -3.68 -38.17 -17.76
N ALA A 11 -4.39 -37.69 -16.73
CA ALA A 11 -5.52 -38.37 -16.03
C ALA A 11 -5.99 -37.44 -14.88
N GLY A 12 -7.25 -37.37 -14.44
CA GLY A 12 -8.36 -38.29 -14.62
C GLY A 12 -9.72 -37.58 -14.52
N ALA A 13 -10.71 -38.27 -15.08
CA ALA A 13 -12.10 -37.89 -15.11
C ALA A 13 -12.71 -37.85 -13.70
N ILE A 14 -13.40 -36.77 -13.36
CA ILE A 14 -14.33 -36.75 -12.24
C ILE A 14 -15.73 -36.98 -12.82
N ALA A 15 -16.29 -38.09 -12.39
CA ALA A 15 -17.61 -38.59 -12.76
C ALA A 15 -18.73 -37.64 -12.32
N LEU A 16 -19.78 -37.61 -13.14
CA LEU A 16 -21.07 -36.97 -12.90
C LEU A 16 -21.71 -37.50 -11.62
N GLY A 17 -22.03 -36.62 -10.67
CA GLY A 17 -22.79 -36.95 -9.47
C GLY A 17 -23.67 -35.79 -9.04
N GLY A 18 -24.97 -35.90 -9.35
CA GLY A 18 -26.08 -35.30 -8.60
C GLY A 18 -26.19 -33.78 -8.57
N TYR A 19 -27.07 -33.23 -9.42
CA TYR A 19 -27.70 -31.95 -9.13
C TYR A 19 -28.57 -32.11 -7.88
N VAL A 20 -28.16 -31.49 -6.77
CA VAL A 20 -29.04 -31.22 -5.63
C VAL A 20 -29.33 -29.74 -5.66
N VAL A 21 -30.55 -29.36 -6.05
CA VAL A 21 -31.07 -28.01 -5.82
C VAL A 21 -31.28 -27.88 -4.32
N VAL A 22 -30.31 -27.26 -3.63
CA VAL A 22 -30.52 -26.80 -2.26
C VAL A 22 -31.16 -25.43 -2.33
N GLN A 23 -32.41 -25.41 -1.86
CA GLN A 23 -33.17 -24.21 -1.55
C GLN A 23 -32.37 -23.26 -0.65
N ALA A 24 -32.56 -21.97 -0.90
CA ALA A 24 -32.02 -20.87 -0.13
C ALA A 24 -32.30 -21.02 1.38
N GLN A 25 -31.23 -20.98 2.17
CA GLN A 25 -31.27 -20.48 3.55
C GLN A 25 -30.36 -19.25 3.62
N PRO A 26 -30.79 -18.17 4.29
CA PRO A 26 -30.01 -16.95 4.40
C PRO A 26 -28.91 -17.18 5.42
N GLY A 27 -27.75 -17.62 4.94
CA GLY A 27 -26.61 -17.97 5.77
C GLY A 27 -25.33 -17.44 5.16
N ALA A 28 -24.82 -16.36 5.76
CA ALA A 28 -23.42 -15.98 5.81
C ALA A 28 -22.61 -16.15 4.51
N GLY A 29 -22.60 -15.10 3.69
CA GLY A 29 -21.61 -14.97 2.63
C GLY A 29 -21.89 -13.78 1.72
N ALA A 30 -21.16 -12.69 1.97
CA ALA A 30 -20.44 -11.92 0.94
C ALA A 30 -20.24 -10.47 1.40
N GLY A 31 -18.97 -10.10 1.58
CA GLY A 31 -18.53 -8.74 1.27
C GLY A 31 -18.60 -7.73 2.40
N GLU A 32 -18.25 -8.12 3.63
CA GLU A 32 -17.86 -7.15 4.64
C GLU A 32 -16.34 -7.21 4.82
N GLN A 33 -15.72 -6.03 4.86
CA GLN A 33 -14.38 -5.75 5.38
C GLN A 33 -13.20 -5.91 4.40
N CYS A 34 -13.03 -4.91 3.53
CA CYS A 34 -11.73 -4.21 3.43
C CYS A 34 -11.93 -2.67 3.46
N ALA A 35 -13.01 -2.23 4.10
CA ALA A 35 -13.13 -0.86 4.58
C ALA A 35 -12.44 -0.77 5.94
N GLY A 36 -11.34 -0.01 6.00
CA GLY A 36 -10.86 0.68 7.19
C GLY A 36 -10.73 -0.13 8.48
N ALA A 37 -9.70 -0.99 8.58
CA ALA A 37 -9.21 -1.47 9.87
C ALA A 37 -7.95 -0.69 10.25
N GLY A 38 -8.15 0.27 11.17
CA GLY A 38 -7.21 0.69 12.21
C GLY A 38 -5.73 0.46 11.98
N GLY A 39 -5.10 1.45 11.38
CA GLY A 39 -3.68 1.69 11.59
C GLY A 39 -3.53 3.19 11.68
N GLN A 40 -3.49 3.70 12.91
CA GLN A 40 -2.88 4.99 13.21
C GLN A 40 -1.44 4.92 12.71
N ARG A 41 -1.23 5.10 11.39
CA ARG A 41 0.09 5.34 10.82
C ARG A 41 0.40 6.77 11.17
N HIS A 42 0.71 6.97 12.46
CA HIS A 42 1.48 8.08 12.95
C HIS A 42 2.50 8.36 11.86
N GLY A 43 2.37 9.51 11.21
CA GLY A 43 3.43 10.03 10.36
C GLY A 43 4.63 10.14 11.27
N HIS A 44 5.47 9.10 11.27
CA HIS A 44 6.72 9.12 12.00
C HIS A 44 7.56 10.11 11.22
N ALA A 45 7.49 11.37 11.65
CA ALA A 45 8.69 12.19 11.70
C ALA A 45 9.83 11.25 12.12
N PHE A 46 10.84 11.17 11.27
CA PHE A 46 12.00 10.28 11.36
C PHE A 46 12.03 9.41 12.62
N GLY A 47 11.81 8.09 12.47
CA GLY A 47 11.67 7.12 13.57
C GLY A 47 12.84 7.06 14.57
N LEU A 48 13.85 7.89 14.38
CA LEU A 48 14.93 8.19 15.31
C LEU A 48 14.47 8.88 16.59
N GLN A 49 13.45 9.75 16.54
CA GLN A 49 12.90 10.34 17.76
C GLN A 49 12.19 9.26 18.62
N HIS A 50 11.52 8.32 17.97
CA HIS A 50 10.90 7.18 18.66
C HIS A 50 11.94 6.14 19.13
N LEU A 51 13.11 6.05 18.47
CA LEU A 51 14.21 5.21 18.89
C LEU A 51 14.80 5.67 20.23
N THR A 52 15.02 6.98 20.40
CA THR A 52 15.56 7.52 21.67
C THR A 52 14.62 7.32 22.85
N ASP A 53 13.31 7.35 22.61
CA ASP A 53 12.32 7.05 23.65
C ASP A 53 12.29 5.56 24.01
N LYS A 54 12.47 4.66 23.04
CA LYS A 54 12.54 3.21 23.29
C LYS A 54 13.82 2.77 24.01
N LEU A 55 14.89 3.53 23.89
CA LEU A 55 16.18 3.21 24.51
C LEU A 55 16.24 3.59 26.00
N ASN A 56 15.15 4.14 26.58
CA ASN A 56 15.09 4.59 27.98
C ASN A 56 16.27 5.50 28.36
N LEU A 57 16.64 6.41 27.46
CA LEU A 57 17.79 7.29 27.65
C LEU A 57 17.58 8.22 28.85
N THR A 58 18.62 8.41 29.66
CA THR A 58 18.64 9.41 30.73
C THR A 58 18.55 10.84 30.14
N ALA A 59 18.22 11.83 30.97
CA ALA A 59 18.17 13.23 30.54
C ALA A 59 19.48 13.68 29.88
N ASP A 60 20.61 13.32 30.48
CA ASP A 60 21.94 13.66 29.97
C ASP A 60 22.25 12.97 28.63
N GLN A 61 21.79 11.73 28.45
CA GLN A 61 21.93 11.02 27.18
C GLN A 61 21.06 11.63 26.09
N LYS A 62 19.81 11.98 26.40
CA LYS A 62 18.91 12.66 25.45
C LYS A 62 19.51 14.00 25.01
N ALA A 63 20.05 14.79 25.95
CA ALA A 63 20.70 16.07 25.65
C ALA A 63 21.88 15.92 24.68
N LYS A 64 22.66 14.83 24.79
CA LYS A 64 23.79 14.55 23.90
C LYS A 64 23.36 14.02 22.52
N VAL A 65 22.25 13.28 22.44
CA VAL A 65 21.76 12.67 21.19
C VAL A 65 20.95 13.65 20.35
N GLN A 66 20.21 14.57 20.97
CA GLN A 66 19.34 15.53 20.26
C GLN A 66 20.06 16.32 19.13
N PRO A 67 21.25 16.91 19.32
CA PRO A 67 21.93 17.62 18.23
C PRO A 67 22.33 16.71 17.06
N ILE A 68 22.62 15.42 17.32
CA ILE A 68 22.93 14.43 16.28
C ILE A 68 21.68 14.16 15.43
N LEU A 69 20.51 14.04 16.08
CA LEU A 69 19.24 13.86 15.39
C LEU A 69 18.88 15.10 14.57
N ASP A 70 19.05 16.29 15.14
CA ASP A 70 18.73 17.54 14.47
C ASP A 70 19.60 17.78 13.24
N ALA A 71 20.89 17.45 13.31
CA ALA A 71 21.79 17.49 12.16
C ALA A 71 21.39 16.50 11.05
N ALA A 72 20.81 15.35 11.41
CA ALA A 72 20.43 14.32 10.45
C ALA A 72 19.06 14.57 9.79
N LYS A 73 18.11 15.24 10.48
CA LYS A 73 16.76 15.56 9.98
C LYS A 73 16.69 16.04 8.51
N PRO A 74 17.49 17.02 8.05
CA PRO A 74 17.38 17.51 6.67
C PRO A 74 17.78 16.48 5.61
N GLN A 75 18.84 15.70 5.85
CA GLN A 75 19.28 14.65 4.92
C GLN A 75 18.19 13.60 4.71
N PHE A 76 17.58 13.26 5.82
CA PHE A 76 16.53 12.29 5.95
C PHE A 76 15.22 12.76 5.31
N ALA A 77 14.85 14.03 5.47
CA ALA A 77 13.75 14.63 4.74
C ALA A 77 13.98 14.62 3.22
N ALA A 78 15.21 14.93 2.77
CA ALA A 78 15.56 14.90 1.35
C ALA A 78 15.46 13.48 0.75
N ILE A 79 15.99 12.47 1.44
CA ILE A 79 15.87 11.05 1.03
C ILE A 79 14.40 10.65 0.95
N HIS A 80 13.58 11.03 1.93
CA HIS A 80 12.16 10.71 1.92
C HIS A 80 11.44 11.32 0.71
N GLN A 81 11.70 12.60 0.41
CA GLN A 81 11.12 13.28 -0.75
C GLN A 81 11.53 12.62 -2.07
N GLU A 82 12.81 12.31 -2.24
CA GLU A 82 13.33 11.65 -3.43
C GLU A 82 12.71 10.25 -3.62
N ALA A 83 12.65 9.47 -2.53
CA ALA A 83 12.07 8.13 -2.55
C ALA A 83 10.57 8.17 -2.90
N MET A 84 9.82 9.11 -2.32
CA MET A 84 8.40 9.30 -2.63
C MET A 84 8.18 9.67 -4.10
N GLN A 85 9.02 10.54 -4.67
CA GLN A 85 8.94 10.91 -6.08
C GLN A 85 9.23 9.72 -6.99
N LYS A 86 10.29 8.96 -6.70
CA LYS A 86 10.64 7.75 -7.47
C LYS A 86 9.54 6.71 -7.40
N MET A 87 8.96 6.51 -6.22
CA MET A 87 7.85 5.58 -6.02
C MET A 87 6.62 6.00 -6.81
N LYS A 88 6.29 7.29 -6.81
CA LYS A 88 5.18 7.83 -7.61
C LYS A 88 5.38 7.53 -9.11
N THR A 89 6.55 7.87 -9.64
CA THR A 89 6.88 7.62 -11.05
C THR A 89 6.79 6.14 -11.41
N ALA A 90 7.32 5.25 -10.57
CA ALA A 90 7.24 3.82 -10.78
C ALA A 90 5.79 3.34 -10.81
N MET A 91 4.97 3.78 -9.85
CA MET A 91 3.55 3.43 -9.78
C MET A 91 2.78 3.93 -11.00
N ASP A 92 2.95 5.20 -11.41
CA ASP A 92 2.28 5.77 -12.58
C ASP A 92 2.64 4.98 -13.86
N SER A 93 3.92 4.62 -14.02
CA SER A 93 4.40 3.82 -15.17
C SER A 93 3.79 2.42 -15.18
N THR A 94 3.77 1.74 -14.02
CA THR A 94 3.16 0.41 -13.90
C THR A 94 1.67 0.45 -14.19
N LEU A 95 0.94 1.43 -13.64
CA LEU A 95 -0.50 1.55 -13.88
C LEU A 95 -0.82 1.87 -15.35
N SER A 96 0.03 2.65 -16.02
CA SER A 96 -0.12 2.92 -17.46
C SER A 96 0.03 1.66 -18.31
N GLN A 97 0.89 0.73 -17.91
CA GLN A 97 1.05 -0.57 -18.59
C GLN A 97 -0.10 -1.54 -18.29
N ILE A 98 -0.66 -1.49 -17.08
CA ILE A 98 -1.80 -2.33 -16.68
C ILE A 98 -3.11 -1.87 -17.33
N ARG A 99 -3.33 -0.55 -17.43
CA ARG A 99 -4.59 0.04 -17.91
C ARG A 99 -5.12 -0.56 -19.23
N PRO A 100 -4.33 -0.74 -20.30
CA PRO A 100 -4.83 -1.33 -21.55
C PRO A 100 -5.23 -2.80 -21.45
N LEU A 101 -4.85 -3.50 -20.37
CA LEU A 101 -5.23 -4.89 -20.11
C LEU A 101 -6.58 -5.01 -19.37
N LEU A 102 -7.14 -3.88 -18.93
CA LEU A 102 -8.37 -3.82 -18.17
C LEU A 102 -9.58 -3.60 -19.09
N ASN A 103 -10.73 -4.17 -18.70
CA ASN A 103 -12.00 -3.82 -19.31
C ASN A 103 -12.52 -2.46 -18.78
N ALA A 104 -13.61 -1.94 -19.37
CA ALA A 104 -14.15 -0.62 -19.05
C ALA A 104 -14.48 -0.44 -17.56
N ASP A 105 -15.13 -1.43 -16.94
CA ASP A 105 -15.51 -1.36 -15.52
C ASP A 105 -14.28 -1.34 -14.59
N GLN A 106 -13.24 -2.09 -14.94
CA GLN A 106 -11.98 -2.12 -14.21
C GLN A 106 -11.20 -0.81 -14.36
N GLN A 107 -11.21 -0.20 -15.55
CA GLN A 107 -10.59 1.12 -15.76
C GLN A 107 -11.29 2.20 -14.92
N ASN A 108 -12.63 2.20 -14.90
CA ASN A 108 -13.39 3.13 -14.06
C ASN A 108 -13.06 2.96 -12.56
N LYS A 109 -12.90 1.72 -12.08
CA LYS A 109 -12.46 1.45 -10.70
C LYS A 109 -11.05 1.96 -10.43
N LEU A 110 -10.12 1.76 -11.37
CA LEU A 110 -8.75 2.25 -11.25
C LEU A 110 -8.72 3.79 -11.15
N ASP A 111 -9.51 4.48 -11.95
CA ASP A 111 -9.62 5.95 -11.92
C ASP A 111 -10.16 6.46 -10.58
N ALA A 112 -11.18 5.80 -10.04
CA ALA A 112 -11.72 6.14 -8.73
C ALA A 112 -10.69 5.97 -7.60
N ILE A 113 -9.91 4.88 -7.64
CA ILE A 113 -8.83 4.63 -6.68
C ILE A 113 -7.73 5.70 -6.79
N GLN A 114 -7.30 6.03 -8.02
CA GLN A 114 -6.29 7.06 -8.25
C GLN A 114 -6.76 8.43 -7.76
N LYS A 115 -8.03 8.78 -8.05
CA LYS A 115 -8.62 10.04 -7.59
C LYS A 115 -8.69 10.11 -6.07
N ALA A 116 -9.20 9.07 -5.41
CA ALA A 116 -9.28 9.03 -3.94
C ALA A 116 -7.89 9.18 -3.29
N HIS A 117 -6.86 8.56 -3.88
CA HIS A 117 -5.49 8.72 -3.40
C HIS A 117 -4.99 10.16 -3.54
N GLN A 118 -5.24 10.82 -4.68
CA GLN A 118 -4.86 12.21 -4.91
C GLN A 118 -5.59 13.17 -3.96
N ASP A 119 -6.91 13.00 -3.79
CA ASP A 119 -7.72 13.82 -2.89
C ASP A 119 -7.20 13.73 -1.44
N MET A 120 -6.89 12.51 -0.98
CA MET A 120 -6.31 12.31 0.36
C MET A 120 -4.94 12.96 0.53
N MET A 121 -4.08 12.92 -0.50
CA MET A 121 -2.77 13.58 -0.48
C MET A 121 -2.91 15.10 -0.44
N ASN A 122 -3.83 15.66 -1.22
CA ASN A 122 -4.12 17.10 -1.24
C ASN A 122 -4.69 17.57 0.09
N ALA A 123 -5.69 16.86 0.64
CA ALA A 123 -6.27 17.18 1.94
C ALA A 123 -5.22 17.13 3.06
N ARG A 124 -4.32 16.13 3.03
CA ARG A 124 -3.22 16.05 3.99
C ARG A 124 -2.27 17.23 3.88
N LYS A 125 -1.98 17.69 2.66
CA LYS A 125 -1.13 18.86 2.43
C LYS A 125 -1.80 20.14 2.95
N GLU A 126 -3.08 20.35 2.64
CA GLU A 126 -3.86 21.49 3.14
C GLU A 126 -3.92 21.52 4.67
N LEU A 127 -4.17 20.38 5.31
CA LEU A 127 -4.15 20.28 6.77
C LEU A 127 -2.78 20.60 7.37
N HIS A 128 -1.71 20.15 6.72
CA HIS A 128 -0.35 20.45 7.17
C HIS A 128 -0.02 21.95 7.01
N ASP A 129 -0.38 22.55 5.89
CA ASP A 129 -0.15 23.97 5.63
C ASP A 129 -0.97 24.86 6.57
N ALA A 130 -2.22 24.49 6.86
CA ALA A 130 -3.07 25.19 7.83
C ALA A 130 -2.56 25.09 9.27
N ALA A 131 -1.91 23.98 9.64
CA ALA A 131 -1.31 23.80 10.97
C ALA A 131 0.01 24.58 11.16
N GLN A 132 0.57 25.14 10.08
CA GLN A 132 1.80 25.94 10.11
C GLN A 132 1.56 27.45 10.08
N GLN A 133 0.30 27.90 9.99
CA GLN A 133 -0.12 29.30 10.11
C GLN A 133 -0.56 29.65 11.53
#